data_AF-A0A814J3K6-F1
#
_entry.id   AF-A0A814J3K6-F1
#
_cell.length_a   1.000
_cell.length_b   1.000
_cell.length_c   1.000
_cell.angle_alpha   90.00
_cell.angle_beta   90.00
_cell.angle_gamma   90.00
#
_symmetry.space_group_name_H-M   'P 1'
#
loop_
_entity.id
_entity.type
_entity.pdbx_description
1 polymer ?
#
loop_
_entity_poly.entity_id
_entity_poly.type
_entity_poly.pdbx_seq_one_letter_code
_entity_poly.pdbx_strand_id
1 'polypeptide(L)'
;METYRHNSLVHKQIKEICSQEIVTMNISAIYSNDNRELTPPMEKKEKQHEYPRRRRRQQPQQYIEYGHTRFEWIQLIATLTVPIAIAIFTILDSVQQMNQSKNQFNVQLRIAAENRETDLHIASENRQKDLDIASENRWKDYKIAEETRLKDREVANDEQKHSMLIDHQTFLSKLILKEGVRLNNTNYEAARFVARFKTLIAFRQLDPKRKTLLFKSLYVGKLAGRLDEDMAIDLSSADLSNIDFASPRDHIALTPPSSHPYYSVNFSDTNLKNASFNSVSFFNQQQTLAHDLLTVTVFFLMTLQHGLQQHTVLVTQHFGPQQHEQQHGSQQQGSQQEQQQGSQHELQHEPQPQPQPQPQPQPHPQPQPHPQPQPGILIVIMK
;
A
#
# COMPACT_ATOMS: atom_id res chain seq x y z
N MET A 1 -16.14 -6.40 -33.76
CA MET A 1 -15.19 -7.23 -34.54
C MET A 1 -13.72 -6.98 -34.19
N GLU A 2 -13.36 -5.86 -33.55
CA GLU A 2 -11.95 -5.55 -33.25
C GLU A 2 -11.36 -6.32 -32.05
N THR A 3 -12.19 -6.74 -31.09
CA THR A 3 -11.77 -7.56 -29.94
C THR A 3 -11.30 -8.96 -30.32
N TYR A 4 -11.80 -9.53 -31.43
CA TYR A 4 -11.34 -10.83 -31.93
C TYR A 4 -9.96 -10.77 -32.60
N ARG A 5 -9.56 -9.61 -33.16
CA ARG A 5 -8.22 -9.44 -33.77
C ARG A 5 -7.12 -9.37 -32.71
N HIS A 6 -7.41 -8.82 -31.53
CA HIS A 6 -6.41 -8.68 -30.48
C HIS A 6 -6.05 -10.04 -29.84
N ASN A 7 -7.04 -10.89 -29.59
CA ASN A 7 -6.79 -12.24 -29.03
C ASN A 7 -6.02 -13.15 -29.99
N SER A 8 -6.18 -12.99 -31.31
CA SER A 8 -5.41 -13.76 -32.30
C SER A 8 -3.93 -13.36 -32.32
N LEU A 9 -3.60 -12.10 -32.04
CA LEU A 9 -2.21 -11.63 -32.05
C LEU A 9 -1.46 -12.07 -30.80
N VAL A 10 -2.13 -12.02 -29.64
CA VAL A 10 -1.58 -12.48 -28.36
C VAL A 10 -1.33 -13.98 -28.39
N HIS A 11 -2.26 -14.78 -28.94
CA HIS A 11 -2.03 -16.22 -29.10
C HIS A 11 -0.88 -16.56 -30.04
N LYS A 12 -0.62 -15.73 -31.07
CA LYS A 12 0.49 -15.92 -31.99
C LYS A 12 1.84 -15.63 -31.33
N GLN A 13 1.93 -14.57 -30.51
CA GLN A 13 3.14 -14.24 -29.75
C GLN A 13 3.46 -15.26 -28.65
N ILE A 14 2.44 -15.76 -27.94
CA ILE A 14 2.66 -16.79 -26.91
C ILE A 14 3.19 -18.10 -27.52
N LYS A 15 2.72 -18.46 -28.72
CA LYS A 15 3.19 -19.66 -29.43
C LYS A 15 4.64 -19.52 -29.91
N GLU A 16 5.06 -18.31 -30.26
CA GLU A 16 6.42 -18.00 -30.71
C GLU A 16 7.41 -17.98 -29.54
N ILE A 17 6.99 -17.49 -28.36
CA ILE A 17 7.80 -17.50 -27.13
C ILE A 17 8.00 -18.94 -26.62
N CYS A 18 6.94 -19.77 -26.57
CA CYS A 18 7.08 -21.17 -26.15
C CYS A 18 7.91 -22.01 -27.14
N SER A 19 8.00 -21.63 -28.41
CA SER A 19 8.82 -22.34 -29.39
C SER A 19 10.30 -21.99 -29.31
N GLN A 20 10.67 -20.84 -28.72
CA GLN A 20 12.08 -20.48 -28.50
C GLN A 20 12.67 -21.09 -27.22
N GLU A 21 11.87 -21.31 -26.17
CA GLU A 21 12.35 -21.99 -24.96
C GLU A 21 12.60 -23.51 -25.15
N ILE A 22 11.89 -24.15 -26.08
CA ILE A 22 12.12 -25.58 -26.40
C ILE A 22 13.42 -25.78 -27.18
N VAL A 23 13.91 -24.76 -27.89
CA VAL A 23 15.18 -24.83 -28.64
C VAL A 23 16.39 -24.58 -27.75
N THR A 24 16.26 -23.85 -26.64
CA THR A 24 17.37 -23.62 -25.69
C THR A 24 17.52 -24.71 -24.64
N MET A 25 16.50 -25.53 -24.39
CA MET A 25 16.61 -26.70 -23.49
C MET A 25 17.28 -27.94 -24.12
N ASN A 26 17.62 -27.91 -25.40
CA ASN A 26 18.22 -29.07 -26.09
C ASN A 26 19.72 -28.92 -26.44
N ILE A 27 20.37 -27.86 -25.94
CA ILE A 27 21.82 -27.63 -26.15
C ILE A 27 22.66 -27.99 -24.91
N SER A 28 22.04 -28.22 -23.74
CA SER A 28 22.77 -28.58 -22.51
C SER A 28 23.07 -30.08 -22.34
N ALA A 29 22.68 -30.94 -23.29
CA ALA A 29 22.92 -32.39 -23.23
C ALA A 29 24.15 -32.87 -24.02
N ILE A 30 24.94 -31.97 -24.64
CA ILE A 30 26.16 -32.34 -25.38
C ILE A 30 27.36 -31.57 -24.84
N TYR A 31 27.71 -31.80 -23.58
CA TYR A 31 29.07 -31.68 -23.06
C TYR A 31 29.26 -32.73 -21.96
N SER A 32 29.14 -33.99 -22.37
CA SER A 32 29.65 -35.14 -21.62
C SER A 32 30.87 -35.63 -22.40
N ASN A 33 32.05 -35.05 -22.14
CA ASN A 33 33.31 -35.76 -22.38
C ASN A 33 34.51 -35.10 -21.69
N ASP A 34 35.33 -35.95 -21.09
CA ASP A 34 36.72 -35.75 -20.67
C ASP A 34 37.04 -34.78 -19.52
N ASN A 35 36.66 -35.18 -18.30
CA ASN A 35 37.50 -34.95 -17.13
C ASN A 35 38.28 -36.24 -16.81
N ARG A 36 39.33 -36.50 -17.59
CA ARG A 36 40.38 -37.43 -17.18
C ARG A 36 41.32 -36.71 -16.21
N GLU A 37 41.37 -37.26 -15.00
CA GLU A 37 42.57 -37.41 -14.18
C GLU A 37 43.53 -36.19 -14.14
N LEU A 38 43.21 -35.23 -13.27
CA LEU A 38 44.25 -34.37 -12.68
C LEU A 38 44.81 -35.06 -11.45
N THR A 39 45.69 -36.04 -11.68
CA THR A 39 46.61 -36.55 -10.66
C THR A 39 47.53 -35.42 -10.20
N PRO A 40 47.81 -35.27 -8.90
CA PRO A 40 48.81 -34.31 -8.42
C PRO A 40 50.20 -34.66 -8.97
N PRO A 41 51.06 -33.65 -9.23
CA PRO A 41 52.38 -33.86 -9.78
C PRO A 41 53.25 -34.62 -8.77
N MET A 42 53.66 -35.82 -9.16
CA MET A 42 54.73 -36.56 -8.48
C MET A 42 55.99 -35.70 -8.48
N GLU A 43 56.28 -35.14 -7.30
CA GLU A 43 57.56 -34.53 -6.96
C GLU A 43 58.65 -35.58 -7.13
N LYS A 44 59.37 -35.48 -8.25
CA LYS A 44 60.59 -36.24 -8.54
C LYS A 44 61.66 -35.86 -7.53
N LYS A 45 61.71 -36.53 -6.39
CA LYS A 45 62.94 -36.65 -5.60
C LYS A 45 63.71 -37.86 -6.09
N GLU A 46 64.45 -37.58 -7.15
CA GLU A 46 65.74 -38.15 -7.49
C GLU A 46 66.50 -38.59 -6.21
N LYS A 47 66.48 -39.89 -5.93
CA LYS A 47 67.44 -40.51 -5.02
C LYS A 47 68.37 -41.37 -5.86
N GLN A 48 69.58 -40.86 -5.95
CA GLN A 48 70.74 -41.40 -6.63
C GLN A 48 70.93 -42.88 -6.28
N HIS A 49 71.13 -43.67 -7.33
CA HIS A 49 71.75 -44.99 -7.24
C HIS A 49 73.16 -44.84 -6.67
N GLU A 50 73.37 -45.26 -5.42
CA GLU A 50 74.69 -45.52 -4.89
C GLU A 50 74.86 -47.04 -4.71
N TYR A 51 75.58 -47.65 -5.64
CA TYR A 51 76.06 -49.02 -5.53
C TYR A 51 77.27 -49.06 -4.57
N PRO A 52 77.26 -49.86 -3.49
CA PRO A 52 78.51 -50.22 -2.85
C PRO A 52 79.26 -51.23 -3.74
N ARG A 53 80.39 -50.75 -4.27
CA ARG A 53 81.43 -51.54 -4.94
C ARG A 53 81.86 -52.74 -4.09
N ARG A 54 81.87 -53.91 -4.75
CA ARG A 54 82.67 -55.09 -4.39
C ARG A 54 84.11 -54.70 -4.00
N ARG A 55 84.54 -55.07 -2.79
CA ARG A 55 85.93 -55.46 -2.52
C ARG A 55 85.95 -56.85 -1.89
N ARG A 56 86.31 -57.82 -2.72
CA ARG A 56 86.84 -59.13 -2.32
C ARG A 56 88.05 -58.91 -1.41
N ARG A 57 88.00 -59.48 -0.21
CA ARG A 57 89.19 -60.01 0.46
C ARG A 57 88.93 -61.48 0.72
N GLN A 58 89.74 -62.30 0.05
CA GLN A 58 89.87 -63.72 0.29
C GLN A 58 90.46 -63.91 1.69
N GLN A 59 89.89 -64.81 2.48
CA GLN A 59 90.55 -65.42 3.61
C GLN A 59 90.56 -66.94 3.42
N PRO A 60 91.61 -67.63 3.91
CA PRO A 60 91.94 -68.98 3.50
C PRO A 60 91.00 -70.02 4.09
N GLN A 61 90.81 -71.08 3.30
CA GLN A 61 90.12 -72.31 3.68
C GLN A 61 90.83 -72.95 4.88
N GLN A 62 90.10 -73.14 5.97
CA GLN A 62 90.43 -74.14 6.96
C GLN A 62 89.49 -75.33 6.76
N TYR A 63 90.09 -76.47 6.41
CA TYR A 63 89.43 -77.77 6.41
C TYR A 63 89.03 -78.11 7.85
N ILE A 64 87.73 -78.28 8.09
CA ILE A 64 87.20 -78.79 9.35
C ILE A 64 86.86 -80.26 9.13
N GLU A 65 87.46 -81.10 9.97
CA GLU A 65 87.34 -82.54 10.03
C GLU A 65 85.93 -82.94 10.49
N TYR A 66 85.25 -83.79 9.71
CA TYR A 66 83.87 -84.20 9.94
C TYR A 66 83.77 -85.19 11.11
N GLY A 67 83.37 -84.69 12.27
CA GLY A 67 82.82 -85.48 13.37
C GLY A 67 81.39 -85.04 13.66
N HIS A 68 80.40 -85.65 12.98
CA HIS A 68 78.99 -85.34 13.15
C HIS A 68 78.53 -85.61 14.59
N THR A 69 78.45 -84.55 15.37
CA THR A 69 77.80 -84.53 16.68
C THR A 69 76.37 -84.08 16.49
N ARG A 70 75.43 -84.66 17.25
CA ARG A 70 73.97 -84.46 17.15
C ARG A 70 73.50 -82.98 17.17
N PHE A 71 74.38 -82.05 17.55
CA PHE A 71 74.16 -80.61 17.53
C PHE A 71 74.06 -79.99 16.12
N GLU A 72 74.77 -80.52 15.11
CA GLU A 72 74.68 -79.97 13.74
C GLU A 72 73.30 -80.20 13.11
N TRP A 73 72.67 -81.34 13.41
CA TRP A 73 71.31 -81.63 12.98
C TRP A 73 70.29 -80.68 13.60
N ILE A 74 70.46 -80.30 14.87
CA ILE A 74 69.62 -79.29 15.53
C ILE A 74 69.81 -77.93 14.85
N GLN A 75 71.05 -77.56 14.53
CA GLN A 75 71.35 -76.29 13.86
C GLN A 75 70.79 -76.25 12.42
N LEU A 76 70.77 -77.38 11.71
CA LEU A 76 70.16 -77.50 10.39
C LEU A 76 68.62 -77.42 10.45
N ILE A 77 67.99 -78.05 11.44
CA ILE A 77 66.54 -77.93 11.65
C ILE A 77 66.18 -76.49 12.02
N ALA A 78 66.94 -75.85 12.90
CA ALA A 78 66.69 -74.46 13.31
C ALA A 78 66.84 -73.47 12.13
N THR A 79 67.88 -73.64 11.30
CA THR A 79 68.08 -72.77 10.12
C THR A 79 66.99 -72.93 9.07
N LEU A 80 66.32 -74.08 8.98
CA LEU A 80 65.17 -74.28 8.10
C LEU A 80 63.84 -73.82 8.73
N THR A 81 63.66 -74.03 10.04
CA THR A 81 62.38 -73.79 10.72
C THR A 81 62.08 -72.30 10.88
N VAL A 82 63.10 -71.48 11.18
CA VAL A 82 62.91 -70.04 11.39
C VAL A 82 62.39 -69.32 10.13
N PRO A 83 62.98 -69.50 8.92
CA PRO A 83 62.46 -68.90 7.70
C PRO A 83 61.05 -69.36 7.33
N ILE A 84 60.73 -70.65 7.55
CA ILE A 84 59.39 -71.19 7.27
C ILE A 84 58.34 -70.56 8.21
N ALA A 85 58.67 -70.46 9.51
CA ALA A 85 57.78 -69.83 10.48
C ALA A 85 57.53 -68.35 10.15
N ILE A 86 58.58 -67.61 9.74
CA ILE A 86 58.45 -66.22 9.28
C ILE A 86 57.56 -66.15 8.05
N ALA A 87 57.77 -67.02 7.05
CA ALA A 87 56.97 -67.02 5.82
C ALA A 87 55.47 -67.28 6.10
N ILE A 88 55.15 -68.24 6.98
CA ILE A 88 53.75 -68.52 7.38
C ILE A 88 53.16 -67.32 8.10
N PHE A 89 53.89 -66.71 9.04
CA PHE A 89 53.43 -65.53 9.77
C PHE A 89 53.17 -64.34 8.82
N THR A 90 54.05 -64.09 7.86
CA THR A 90 53.87 -63.04 6.85
C THR A 90 52.62 -63.26 5.98
N ILE A 91 52.33 -64.51 5.60
CA ILE A 91 51.12 -64.83 4.83
C ILE A 91 49.86 -64.57 5.66
N LEU A 92 49.84 -65.01 6.92
CA LEU A 92 48.69 -64.80 7.82
C LEU A 92 48.44 -63.31 8.07
N ASP A 93 49.50 -62.54 8.32
CA ASP A 93 49.41 -61.09 8.51
C ASP A 93 48.91 -60.40 7.22
N SER A 94 49.42 -60.78 6.04
CA SER A 94 48.91 -60.29 4.75
C SER A 94 47.42 -60.56 4.54
N VAL A 95 46.94 -61.76 4.87
CA VAL A 95 45.51 -62.10 4.76
C VAL A 95 44.67 -61.29 5.75
N GLN A 96 45.14 -61.13 6.98
CA GLN A 96 44.46 -60.32 7.99
C GLN A 96 44.38 -58.84 7.56
N GLN A 97 45.48 -58.27 7.06
CA GLN A 97 45.51 -56.90 6.54
C GLN A 97 44.56 -56.73 5.35
N MET A 98 44.51 -57.68 4.42
CA MET A 98 43.57 -57.64 3.30
C MET A 98 42.12 -57.65 3.79
N ASN A 99 41.80 -58.48 4.79
CA ASN A 99 40.44 -58.54 5.34
C ASN A 99 40.06 -57.25 6.08
N GLN A 100 40.98 -56.65 6.84
CA GLN A 100 40.77 -55.35 7.47
C GLN A 100 40.57 -54.23 6.46
N SER A 101 41.37 -54.21 5.39
CA SER A 101 41.25 -53.22 4.30
C SER A 101 39.90 -53.34 3.58
N LYS A 102 39.43 -54.57 3.28
CA LYS A 102 38.10 -54.80 2.69
C LYS A 102 36.98 -54.29 3.59
N ASN A 103 37.07 -54.56 4.90
CA ASN A 103 36.07 -54.07 5.85
C ASN A 103 36.07 -52.54 5.93
N GLN A 104 37.24 -51.90 5.98
CA GLN A 104 37.34 -50.44 5.98
C GLN A 104 36.80 -49.84 4.68
N PHE A 105 37.10 -50.43 3.54
CA PHE A 105 36.56 -50.00 2.25
C PHE A 105 35.03 -50.08 2.22
N ASN A 106 34.44 -51.18 2.68
CA ASN A 106 32.98 -51.33 2.74
C ASN A 106 32.33 -50.31 3.68
N VAL A 107 32.97 -50.00 4.83
CA VAL A 107 32.51 -48.97 5.76
C VAL A 107 32.56 -47.59 5.10
N GLN A 108 33.65 -47.25 4.41
CA GLN A 108 33.78 -45.98 3.70
C GLN A 108 32.74 -45.84 2.58
N LEU A 109 32.49 -46.93 1.83
CA LEU A 109 31.49 -46.92 0.77
C LEU A 109 30.08 -46.67 1.32
N ARG A 110 29.74 -47.28 2.47
CA ARG A 110 28.46 -47.06 3.14
C ARG A 110 28.32 -45.62 3.64
N ILE A 111 29.34 -45.08 4.29
CA ILE A 111 29.34 -43.69 4.79
C ILE A 111 29.21 -42.71 3.61
N ALA A 112 29.92 -42.96 2.49
CA ALA A 112 29.81 -42.12 1.31
C ALA A 112 28.43 -42.18 0.67
N ALA A 113 27.78 -43.35 0.65
CA ALA A 113 26.41 -43.49 0.16
C ALA A 113 25.40 -42.77 1.06
N GLU A 114 25.51 -42.94 2.38
CA GLU A 114 24.65 -42.29 3.37
C GLU A 114 24.77 -40.77 3.30
N ASN A 115 26.00 -40.24 3.28
CA ASN A 115 26.24 -38.80 3.14
C ASN A 115 25.65 -38.26 1.83
N ARG A 116 25.75 -39.02 0.73
CA ARG A 116 25.15 -38.61 -0.54
C ARG A 116 23.63 -38.55 -0.46
N GLU A 117 22.98 -39.49 0.22
CA GLU A 117 21.53 -39.47 0.41
C GLU A 117 21.09 -38.30 1.29
N THR A 118 21.82 -38.00 2.36
CA THR A 118 21.52 -36.85 3.21
C THR A 118 21.69 -35.54 2.46
N ASP A 119 22.75 -35.41 1.65
CA ASP A 119 22.99 -34.22 0.84
C ASP A 119 21.89 -34.02 -0.21
N LEU A 120 21.44 -35.10 -0.86
CA LEU A 120 20.33 -35.06 -1.80
C LEU A 120 19.02 -34.67 -1.12
N HIS A 121 18.74 -35.21 0.06
CA HIS A 121 17.55 -34.84 0.84
C HIS A 121 17.58 -33.36 1.20
N ILE A 122 18.67 -32.87 1.80
CA ILE A 122 18.85 -31.47 2.19
C ILE A 122 18.71 -30.55 0.96
N ALA A 123 19.33 -30.92 -0.17
CA ALA A 123 19.22 -30.15 -1.40
C ALA A 123 17.78 -30.09 -1.93
N SER A 124 17.03 -31.20 -1.85
CA SER A 124 15.63 -31.24 -2.28
C SER A 124 14.72 -30.41 -1.37
N GLU A 125 14.95 -30.47 -0.06
CA GLU A 125 14.19 -29.71 0.93
C GLU A 125 14.44 -28.20 0.78
N ASN A 126 15.70 -27.80 0.61
CA ASN A 126 16.07 -26.41 0.37
C ASN A 126 15.46 -25.89 -0.93
N ARG A 127 15.50 -26.69 -2.01
CA ARG A 127 14.86 -26.34 -3.28
C ARG A 127 13.35 -26.14 -3.12
N GLN A 128 12.68 -26.97 -2.31
CA GLN A 128 11.26 -26.81 -2.06
C GLN A 128 10.97 -25.51 -1.28
N LYS A 129 11.75 -25.24 -0.22
CA LYS A 129 11.63 -23.99 0.55
C LYS A 129 11.83 -22.76 -0.33
N ASP A 130 12.82 -22.79 -1.22
CA ASP A 130 13.07 -21.69 -2.17
C ASP A 130 11.90 -21.49 -3.14
N LEU A 131 11.30 -22.59 -3.63
CA LEU A 131 10.10 -22.52 -4.47
C LEU A 131 8.91 -21.93 -3.72
N ASP A 132 8.71 -22.33 -2.47
CA ASP A 132 7.62 -21.85 -1.63
C ASP A 132 7.79 -20.35 -1.34
N ILE A 133 8.99 -19.91 -0.93
CA ILE A 133 9.34 -18.49 -0.73
C ILE A 133 9.15 -17.70 -2.02
N ALA A 134 9.61 -18.21 -3.15
CA ALA A 134 9.46 -17.53 -4.45
C ALA A 134 7.98 -17.45 -4.88
N SER A 135 7.15 -18.42 -4.52
CA SER A 135 5.71 -18.38 -4.79
C SER A 135 4.99 -17.36 -3.89
N GLU A 136 5.36 -17.31 -2.61
CA GLU A 136 4.80 -16.38 -1.64
C GLU A 136 5.14 -14.93 -2.01
N ASN A 137 6.40 -14.67 -2.36
CA ASN A 137 6.83 -13.34 -2.79
C ASN A 137 6.10 -12.90 -4.07
N ARG A 138 5.93 -13.79 -5.05
CA ARG A 138 5.15 -13.49 -6.26
C ARG A 138 3.69 -13.13 -5.94
N TRP A 139 3.07 -13.81 -5.00
CA TRP A 139 1.70 -13.49 -4.58
C TRP A 139 1.62 -12.13 -3.85
N LYS A 140 2.59 -11.83 -2.98
CA LYS A 140 2.70 -10.53 -2.31
C LYS A 140 2.87 -9.40 -3.32
N ASP A 141 3.79 -9.56 -4.26
CA ASP A 141 4.06 -8.57 -5.32
C ASP A 141 2.81 -8.32 -6.16
N TYR A 142 2.08 -9.39 -6.52
CA TYR A 142 0.81 -9.27 -7.24
C TYR A 142 -0.23 -8.46 -6.44
N LYS A 143 -0.37 -8.74 -5.15
CA LYS A 143 -1.33 -8.03 -4.29
C LYS A 143 -0.98 -6.55 -4.15
N ILE A 144 0.30 -6.25 -3.92
CA ILE A 144 0.80 -4.87 -3.83
C ILE A 144 0.55 -4.13 -5.15
N ALA A 145 0.88 -4.75 -6.28
CA ALA A 145 0.68 -4.15 -7.60
C ALA A 145 -0.80 -3.81 -7.88
N GLU A 146 -1.73 -4.70 -7.52
CA GLU A 146 -3.16 -4.44 -7.72
C GLU A 146 -3.67 -3.34 -6.77
N GLU A 147 -3.26 -3.33 -5.51
CA GLU A 147 -3.59 -2.26 -4.56
C GLU A 147 -3.08 -0.89 -5.05
N THR A 148 -1.84 -0.83 -5.53
CA THR A 148 -1.27 0.39 -6.14
C THR A 148 -2.08 0.84 -7.36
N ARG A 149 -2.43 -0.09 -8.26
CA ARG A 149 -3.19 0.26 -9.48
C ARG A 149 -4.58 0.79 -9.17
N LEU A 150 -5.24 0.26 -8.13
CA LEU A 150 -6.52 0.77 -7.65
C LEU A 150 -6.39 2.17 -7.04
N LYS A 151 -5.36 2.38 -6.21
CA LYS A 151 -5.07 3.67 -5.59
C LYS A 151 -4.73 4.74 -6.63
N ASP A 152 -3.89 4.41 -7.61
CA ASP A 152 -3.51 5.33 -8.67
C ASP A 152 -4.73 5.74 -9.52
N ARG A 153 -5.65 4.81 -9.76
CA ARG A 153 -6.92 5.10 -10.43
C ARG A 153 -7.80 6.04 -9.61
N GLU A 154 -7.85 5.86 -8.30
CA GLU A 154 -8.59 6.73 -7.40
C GLU A 154 -8.00 8.14 -7.39
N VAL A 155 -6.67 8.26 -7.24
CA VAL A 155 -5.94 9.53 -7.27
C VAL A 155 -6.15 10.24 -8.60
N ALA A 156 -6.00 9.55 -9.74
CA ALA A 156 -6.20 10.14 -11.06
C ALA A 156 -7.65 10.68 -11.25
N ASN A 157 -8.65 9.96 -10.74
CA ASN A 157 -10.04 10.43 -10.76
C ASN A 157 -10.25 11.66 -9.86
N ASP A 158 -9.61 11.68 -8.69
CA ASP A 158 -9.66 12.80 -7.77
C ASP A 158 -8.98 14.05 -8.36
N GLU A 159 -7.81 13.88 -8.96
CA GLU A 159 -7.06 14.91 -9.70
C GLU A 159 -7.87 15.45 -10.87
N GLN A 160 -8.52 14.57 -11.65
CA GLN A 160 -9.38 14.98 -12.77
C GLN A 160 -10.52 15.89 -12.27
N LYS A 161 -11.20 15.50 -11.18
CA LYS A 161 -12.29 16.30 -10.59
C LYS A 161 -11.77 17.62 -10.01
N HIS A 162 -10.59 17.60 -9.38
CA HIS A 162 -9.96 18.81 -8.89
C HIS A 162 -9.61 19.77 -10.03
N SER A 163 -8.96 19.29 -11.09
CA SER A 163 -8.63 20.09 -12.27
C SER A 163 -9.89 20.70 -12.90
N MET A 164 -10.98 19.92 -12.99
CA MET A 164 -12.24 20.44 -13.53
C MET A 164 -12.82 21.58 -12.68
N LEU A 165 -12.73 21.50 -11.36
CA LEU A 165 -13.15 22.59 -10.47
C LEU A 165 -12.30 23.86 -10.72
N ILE A 166 -10.98 23.71 -10.81
CA ILE A 166 -10.05 24.83 -11.06
C ILE A 166 -10.29 25.47 -12.43
N ASP A 167 -10.49 24.66 -13.47
CA ASP A 167 -10.81 25.14 -14.82
C ASP A 167 -12.13 25.91 -14.83
N HIS A 168 -13.13 25.41 -14.12
CA HIS A 168 -14.41 26.09 -13.99
C HIS A 168 -14.29 27.41 -13.22
N GLN A 169 -13.59 27.42 -12.09
CA GLN A 169 -13.32 28.65 -11.32
C GLN A 169 -12.57 29.68 -12.16
N THR A 170 -11.56 29.25 -12.92
CA THR A 170 -10.81 30.11 -13.85
C THR A 170 -11.72 30.68 -14.93
N PHE A 171 -12.62 29.87 -15.48
CA PHE A 171 -13.63 30.32 -16.44
C PHE A 171 -14.54 31.38 -15.81
N LEU A 172 -15.06 31.15 -14.60
CA LEU A 172 -15.91 32.12 -13.90
C LEU A 172 -15.16 33.42 -13.61
N SER A 173 -13.93 33.35 -13.11
CA SER A 173 -13.10 34.55 -12.87
C SER A 173 -12.91 35.36 -14.15
N LYS A 174 -12.58 34.71 -15.27
CA LYS A 174 -12.44 35.39 -16.57
C LYS A 174 -13.76 36.00 -17.03
N LEU A 175 -14.87 35.30 -16.84
CA LEU A 175 -16.19 35.77 -17.22
C LEU A 175 -16.61 36.99 -16.38
N ILE A 176 -16.43 36.95 -15.06
CA ILE A 176 -16.72 38.06 -14.16
C ILE A 176 -15.82 39.26 -14.48
N LEU A 177 -14.53 39.05 -14.72
CA LEU A 177 -13.61 40.15 -15.00
C LEU A 177 -13.89 40.84 -16.34
N LYS A 178 -14.32 40.09 -17.36
CA LYS A 178 -14.61 40.64 -18.70
C LYS A 178 -16.02 41.20 -18.83
N GLU A 179 -17.00 40.48 -18.28
CA GLU A 179 -18.42 40.71 -18.54
C GLU A 179 -19.23 40.93 -17.24
N GLY A 180 -18.60 41.03 -16.07
CA GLY A 180 -19.29 41.01 -14.76
C GLY A 180 -20.40 42.04 -14.60
N VAL A 181 -20.22 43.28 -15.09
CA VAL A 181 -21.28 44.31 -15.07
C VAL A 181 -22.42 43.97 -16.05
N ARG A 182 -22.11 43.25 -17.13
CA ARG A 182 -23.03 42.86 -18.20
C ARG A 182 -23.77 41.56 -17.91
N LEU A 183 -23.25 40.70 -17.04
CA LEU A 183 -23.93 39.46 -16.61
C LEU A 183 -25.26 39.74 -15.90
N ASN A 184 -25.46 40.95 -15.37
CA ASN A 184 -26.73 41.39 -14.78
C ASN A 184 -27.69 42.02 -15.81
N ASN A 185 -27.26 42.24 -17.05
CA ASN A 185 -28.08 42.78 -18.11
C ASN A 185 -28.67 41.64 -18.95
N THR A 186 -30.00 41.62 -19.09
CA THR A 186 -30.76 40.62 -19.88
C THR A 186 -30.31 40.54 -21.34
N ASN A 187 -29.73 41.61 -21.88
CA ASN A 187 -29.22 41.65 -23.25
C ASN A 187 -27.98 40.76 -23.48
N TYR A 188 -27.39 40.17 -22.43
CA TYR A 188 -26.23 39.25 -22.51
C TYR A 188 -26.61 37.78 -22.32
N GLU A 189 -27.74 37.36 -22.91
CA GLU A 189 -28.22 35.97 -22.82
C GLU A 189 -27.18 34.93 -23.24
N ALA A 190 -26.38 35.20 -24.29
CA ALA A 190 -25.37 34.25 -24.76
C ALA A 190 -24.30 33.95 -23.68
N ALA A 191 -23.84 34.97 -22.96
CA ALA A 191 -22.87 34.79 -21.89
C ALA A 191 -23.47 34.04 -20.69
N ARG A 192 -24.71 34.37 -20.31
CA ARG A 192 -25.46 33.67 -19.27
C ARG A 192 -25.70 32.20 -19.62
N PHE A 193 -26.08 31.92 -20.87
CA PHE A 193 -26.29 30.57 -21.36
C PHE A 193 -25.00 29.74 -21.28
N VAL A 194 -23.88 30.26 -21.75
CA VAL A 194 -22.58 29.55 -21.69
C VAL A 194 -22.15 29.32 -20.24
N ALA A 195 -22.34 30.32 -19.37
CA ALA A 195 -22.05 30.19 -17.94
C ALA A 195 -22.90 29.09 -17.30
N ARG A 196 -24.22 29.15 -17.48
CA ARG A 196 -25.18 28.14 -17.00
C ARG A 196 -24.81 26.76 -17.50
N PHE A 197 -24.63 26.59 -18.81
CA PHE A 197 -24.28 25.30 -19.41
C PHE A 197 -23.00 24.71 -18.79
N LYS A 198 -21.93 25.50 -18.69
CA LYS A 198 -20.66 25.04 -18.10
C LYS A 198 -20.79 24.73 -16.61
N THR A 199 -21.56 25.51 -15.86
CA THR A 199 -21.81 25.26 -14.44
C THR A 199 -22.60 23.98 -14.22
N LEU A 200 -23.65 23.72 -15.02
CA LEU A 200 -24.43 22.48 -14.92
C LEU A 200 -23.56 21.24 -15.24
N ILE A 201 -22.68 21.34 -16.24
CA ILE A 201 -21.73 20.27 -16.56
C ILE A 201 -20.74 20.04 -15.42
N ALA A 202 -20.22 21.11 -14.81
CA ALA A 202 -19.33 21.00 -13.66
C ALA A 202 -20.01 20.28 -12.49
N PHE A 203 -21.24 20.67 -12.13
CA PHE A 203 -21.97 20.00 -11.06
C PHE A 203 -22.22 18.50 -11.29
N ARG A 204 -22.37 18.04 -12.52
CA ARG A 204 -22.57 16.60 -12.80
C ARG A 204 -21.30 15.77 -12.62
N GLN A 205 -20.12 16.37 -12.79
CA GLN A 205 -18.85 15.63 -12.80
C GLN A 205 -18.09 15.72 -11.47
N LEU A 206 -18.35 16.76 -10.68
CA LEU A 206 -17.72 16.96 -9.38
C LEU A 206 -18.29 16.01 -8.31
N ASP A 207 -17.45 15.62 -7.36
CA ASP A 207 -17.88 14.93 -6.13
C ASP A 207 -18.57 15.91 -5.16
N PRO A 208 -19.28 15.40 -4.14
CA PRO A 208 -20.09 16.23 -3.25
C PRO A 208 -19.32 17.37 -2.56
N LYS A 209 -18.08 17.14 -2.11
CA LYS A 209 -17.28 18.16 -1.44
C LYS A 209 -16.96 19.31 -2.40
N ARG A 210 -16.56 18.98 -3.63
CA ARG A 210 -16.26 19.97 -4.68
C ARG A 210 -17.50 20.67 -5.20
N LYS A 211 -18.67 20.00 -5.25
CA LYS A 211 -19.96 20.64 -5.55
C LYS A 211 -20.29 21.72 -4.51
N THR A 212 -20.13 21.43 -3.22
CA THR A 212 -20.31 22.41 -2.14
C THR A 212 -19.39 23.63 -2.33
N LEU A 213 -18.12 23.42 -2.67
CA LEU A 213 -17.18 24.52 -2.95
C LEU A 213 -17.62 25.35 -4.15
N LEU A 214 -18.00 24.72 -5.26
CA LEU A 214 -18.49 25.41 -6.45
C LEU A 214 -19.74 26.24 -6.15
N PHE A 215 -20.72 25.66 -5.47
CA PHE A 215 -21.94 26.36 -5.06
C PHE A 215 -21.63 27.59 -4.21
N LYS A 216 -20.74 27.46 -3.22
CA LYS A 216 -20.28 28.58 -2.39
C LYS A 216 -19.59 29.66 -3.22
N SER A 217 -18.74 29.30 -4.17
CA SER A 217 -18.09 30.28 -5.07
C SER A 217 -19.11 31.06 -5.90
N LEU A 218 -20.13 30.38 -6.45
CA LEU A 218 -21.21 31.03 -7.21
C LEU A 218 -22.03 31.98 -6.34
N TYR A 219 -22.30 31.59 -5.10
CA TYR A 219 -23.02 32.39 -4.12
C TYR A 219 -22.23 33.64 -3.70
N VAL A 220 -20.97 33.48 -3.29
CA VAL A 220 -20.09 34.60 -2.92
C VAL A 220 -19.88 35.56 -4.09
N GLY A 221 -19.80 35.04 -5.31
CA GLY A 221 -19.71 35.83 -6.53
C GLY A 221 -21.02 36.51 -6.95
N LYS A 222 -22.12 36.35 -6.19
CA LYS A 222 -23.48 36.82 -6.53
C LYS A 222 -23.94 36.37 -7.93
N LEU A 223 -23.44 35.23 -8.41
CA LEU A 223 -23.80 34.65 -9.70
C LEU A 223 -25.05 33.76 -9.59
N ALA A 224 -25.34 33.26 -8.38
CA ALA A 224 -26.53 32.49 -8.04
C ALA A 224 -27.20 33.10 -6.79
N GLY A 225 -28.54 33.13 -6.75
CA GLY A 225 -29.30 33.31 -5.50
C GLY A 225 -30.01 34.64 -5.22
N ARG A 226 -30.62 35.30 -6.21
CA ARG A 226 -31.58 36.39 -5.93
C ARG A 226 -32.89 36.09 -6.66
N LEU A 227 -33.99 35.83 -5.93
CA LEU A 227 -35.32 35.64 -6.55
C LEU A 227 -35.84 36.92 -7.22
N ASP A 228 -35.39 38.09 -6.76
CA ASP A 228 -35.93 39.39 -7.17
C ASP A 228 -35.12 40.09 -8.28
N GLU A 229 -34.01 39.50 -8.74
CA GLU A 229 -33.19 40.01 -9.84
C GLU A 229 -32.83 38.89 -10.82
N ASP A 230 -32.56 39.24 -12.08
CA ASP A 230 -32.16 38.31 -13.12
C ASP A 230 -30.88 37.55 -12.73
N MET A 231 -31.05 36.34 -12.18
CA MET A 231 -29.95 35.47 -11.78
C MET A 231 -29.04 35.21 -12.98
N ALA A 232 -27.75 35.54 -12.85
CA ALA A 232 -26.80 35.34 -13.93
C ALA A 232 -26.66 33.85 -14.31
N ILE A 233 -26.77 32.96 -13.32
CA ILE A 233 -26.68 31.51 -13.49
C ILE A 233 -27.84 30.82 -12.77
N ASP A 234 -28.86 30.40 -13.54
CA ASP A 234 -29.97 29.59 -13.04
C ASP A 234 -29.52 28.13 -12.74
N LEU A 235 -29.67 27.71 -11.48
CA LEU A 235 -29.32 26.39 -10.97
C LEU A 235 -30.50 25.42 -10.91
N SER A 236 -31.69 25.80 -11.39
CA SER A 236 -32.90 24.97 -11.37
C SER A 236 -32.64 23.53 -11.83
N SER A 237 -31.86 23.29 -12.88
CA SER A 237 -31.57 21.94 -13.40
C SER A 237 -30.24 21.33 -12.95
N ALA A 238 -29.61 21.87 -11.91
CA ALA A 238 -28.31 21.39 -11.44
C ALA A 238 -28.43 20.04 -10.72
N ASP A 239 -27.40 19.21 -10.87
CA ASP A 239 -27.25 18.01 -10.05
C ASP A 239 -26.51 18.35 -8.75
N LEU A 240 -27.28 18.74 -7.73
CA LEU A 240 -26.78 19.06 -6.39
C LEU A 240 -26.93 17.88 -5.43
N SER A 241 -27.00 16.65 -5.96
CA SER A 241 -27.12 15.47 -5.11
C SER A 241 -25.91 15.28 -4.20
N ASN A 242 -26.18 14.86 -2.97
CA ASN A 242 -25.23 14.67 -1.88
C ASN A 242 -24.47 15.93 -1.43
N ILE A 243 -24.84 17.12 -1.93
CA ILE A 243 -24.19 18.36 -1.51
C ILE A 243 -24.46 18.61 -0.02
N ASP A 244 -23.46 19.15 0.68
CA ASP A 244 -23.67 19.67 2.02
C ASP A 244 -23.78 21.19 1.94
N PHE A 245 -25.00 21.70 2.21
CA PHE A 245 -25.27 23.13 2.31
C PHE A 245 -24.95 23.68 3.69
N ALA A 246 -24.51 22.84 4.63
CA ALA A 246 -24.07 23.34 5.92
C ALA A 246 -23.00 24.42 5.71
N SER A 247 -23.29 25.60 6.25
CA SER A 247 -22.27 26.61 6.42
C SER A 247 -21.21 26.00 7.34
N PRO A 248 -19.94 25.87 6.91
CA PRO A 248 -18.89 25.58 7.85
C PRO A 248 -18.97 26.71 8.86
N ARG A 249 -19.11 26.39 10.14
CA ARG A 249 -18.98 27.38 11.22
C ARG A 249 -17.54 27.96 11.30
N ASP A 250 -16.74 27.78 10.26
CA ASP A 250 -15.39 28.28 10.09
C ASP A 250 -15.45 29.80 9.92
N HIS A 251 -15.64 30.50 11.05
CA HIS A 251 -14.93 31.67 11.53
C HIS A 251 -14.53 32.81 10.59
N ILE A 252 -15.08 32.93 9.37
CA ILE A 252 -14.98 34.20 8.65
C ILE A 252 -15.97 35.15 9.33
N ALA A 253 -15.46 35.87 10.34
CA ALA A 253 -16.12 36.98 11.00
C ALA A 253 -16.31 38.14 9.99
N LEU A 254 -17.18 37.94 9.00
CA LEU A 254 -17.60 38.98 8.09
C LEU A 254 -18.68 39.81 8.78
N THR A 255 -18.22 40.70 9.67
CA THR A 255 -18.91 41.95 10.08
C THR A 255 -20.31 41.83 10.71
N PRO A 256 -20.70 42.77 11.59
CA PRO A 256 -21.94 42.67 12.34
C PRO A 256 -23.20 42.69 11.46
N PRO A 257 -24.32 42.12 11.95
CA PRO A 257 -25.52 41.87 11.20
C PRO A 257 -26.37 43.13 11.08
N SER A 258 -26.06 44.02 10.14
CA SER A 258 -27.03 44.99 9.67
C SER A 258 -27.39 44.66 8.22
N SER A 259 -28.63 44.22 8.03
CA SER A 259 -29.21 43.79 6.75
C SER A 259 -28.46 42.62 6.08
N HIS A 260 -28.79 41.39 6.47
CA HIS A 260 -28.45 40.24 5.63
C HIS A 260 -29.42 40.27 4.44
N PRO A 261 -29.00 40.58 3.20
CA PRO A 261 -29.82 40.25 2.04
C PRO A 261 -30.03 38.74 2.07
N TYR A 262 -31.26 38.32 2.39
CA TYR A 262 -31.65 36.93 2.34
C TYR A 262 -31.63 36.51 0.88
N TYR A 263 -30.55 35.86 0.48
CA TYR A 263 -30.39 35.34 -0.87
C TYR A 263 -31.24 34.08 -1.00
N SER A 264 -32.20 34.16 -1.89
CA SER A 264 -33.13 33.09 -2.18
C SER A 264 -32.70 32.41 -3.48
N VAL A 265 -32.41 31.11 -3.38
CA VAL A 265 -32.02 30.28 -4.53
C VAL A 265 -33.23 29.45 -4.93
N ASN A 266 -33.59 29.50 -6.22
CA ASN A 266 -34.64 28.62 -6.75
C ASN A 266 -34.06 27.23 -7.01
N PHE A 267 -34.66 26.22 -6.39
CA PHE A 267 -34.30 24.80 -6.55
C PHE A 267 -35.45 23.95 -7.14
N SER A 268 -36.42 24.56 -7.83
CA SER A 268 -37.67 23.92 -8.27
C SER A 268 -37.49 22.59 -9.01
N ASP A 269 -36.42 22.46 -9.79
CA ASP A 269 -36.14 21.30 -10.64
C ASP A 269 -34.79 20.64 -10.32
N THR A 270 -34.22 20.98 -9.16
CA THR A 270 -32.84 20.63 -8.83
C THR A 270 -32.83 19.24 -8.23
N ASN A 271 -31.88 18.40 -8.67
CA ASN A 271 -31.69 17.11 -8.01
C ASN A 271 -31.01 17.33 -6.66
N LEU A 272 -31.80 17.30 -5.59
CA LEU A 272 -31.35 17.46 -4.20
C LEU A 272 -31.29 16.12 -3.44
N LYS A 273 -31.24 14.99 -4.15
CA LYS A 273 -31.18 13.66 -3.51
C LYS A 273 -29.99 13.59 -2.55
N ASN A 274 -30.25 13.21 -1.30
CA ASN A 274 -29.27 13.14 -0.20
C ASN A 274 -28.55 14.47 0.11
N ALA A 275 -29.08 15.61 -0.32
CA ALA A 275 -28.52 16.89 0.09
C ALA A 275 -28.72 17.11 1.60
N SER A 276 -27.70 17.65 2.26
CA SER A 276 -27.74 18.04 3.67
C SER A 276 -28.06 19.53 3.77
N PHE A 277 -29.07 19.86 4.57
CA PHE A 277 -29.47 21.23 4.90
C PHE A 277 -29.22 21.55 6.38
N ASN A 278 -28.31 20.81 7.02
CA ASN A 278 -27.97 21.03 8.42
C ASN A 278 -27.48 22.48 8.60
N SER A 279 -28.10 23.23 9.50
CA SER A 279 -27.81 24.66 9.74
C SER A 279 -28.23 25.62 8.63
N VAL A 280 -29.12 25.21 7.71
CA VAL A 280 -29.79 26.14 6.79
C VAL A 280 -31.07 26.63 7.44
N SER A 281 -31.18 27.95 7.64
CA SER A 281 -32.43 28.57 8.08
C SER A 281 -33.38 28.71 6.90
N PHE A 282 -34.47 27.95 6.92
CA PHE A 282 -35.55 28.13 5.95
C PHE A 282 -36.45 29.27 6.41
N PHE A 283 -36.52 30.34 5.62
CA PHE A 283 -37.50 31.40 5.86
C PHE A 283 -38.86 30.93 5.36
N ASN A 284 -39.81 30.72 6.27
CA ASN A 284 -41.17 30.36 5.88
C ASN A 284 -41.93 31.64 5.49
N GLN A 285 -42.04 31.88 4.18
CA GLN A 285 -42.69 33.07 3.61
C GLN A 285 -44.20 33.16 3.95
N GLN A 286 -44.82 32.11 4.50
CA GLN A 286 -46.23 32.15 4.91
C GLN A 286 -46.50 32.99 6.17
N GLN A 287 -45.50 33.27 7.02
CA GLN A 287 -45.74 34.02 8.27
C GLN A 287 -45.85 35.54 8.06
N THR A 288 -45.26 36.10 7.00
CA THR A 288 -45.35 37.55 6.72
C THR A 288 -46.69 37.95 6.14
N LEU A 289 -47.30 37.11 5.28
CA LEU A 289 -48.64 37.37 4.76
C LEU A 289 -49.71 37.35 5.85
N ALA A 290 -49.57 36.48 6.86
CA ALA A 290 -50.49 36.45 8.00
C ALA A 290 -50.37 37.72 8.85
N HIS A 291 -49.15 38.20 9.11
CA HIS A 291 -48.91 39.44 9.85
C HIS A 291 -49.42 40.67 9.09
N ASP A 292 -49.18 40.76 7.77
CA ASP A 292 -49.64 41.89 6.96
C ASP A 292 -51.17 41.90 6.80
N LEU A 293 -51.81 40.73 6.72
CA LEU A 293 -53.28 40.66 6.70
C LEU A 293 -53.87 41.04 8.07
N LEU A 294 -53.20 40.66 9.17
CA LEU A 294 -53.60 41.03 10.54
C LEU A 294 -53.42 42.51 10.82
N THR A 295 -52.33 43.13 10.37
CA THR A 295 -52.15 44.59 10.51
C THR A 295 -53.15 45.35 9.67
N VAL A 296 -53.44 44.92 8.43
CA VAL A 296 -54.48 45.57 7.61
C VAL A 296 -55.87 45.45 8.26
N THR A 297 -56.21 44.28 8.80
CA THR A 297 -57.51 44.10 9.49
C THR A 297 -57.61 44.84 10.82
N VAL A 298 -56.55 44.89 11.62
CA VAL A 298 -56.50 45.67 12.87
C VAL A 298 -56.54 47.17 12.58
N PHE A 299 -55.83 47.64 11.54
CA PHE A 299 -55.88 49.05 11.14
C PHE A 299 -57.28 49.44 10.64
N PHE A 300 -57.94 48.57 9.88
CA PHE A 300 -59.33 48.77 9.42
C PHE A 300 -60.33 48.77 10.59
N LEU A 301 -60.15 47.88 11.57
CA LEU A 301 -60.97 47.85 12.80
C LEU A 301 -60.76 49.10 13.65
N MET A 302 -59.51 49.56 13.83
CA MET A 302 -59.24 50.79 14.59
C MET A 302 -59.76 52.05 13.88
N THR A 303 -59.69 52.13 12.55
CA THR A 303 -60.29 53.25 11.80
C THR A 303 -61.81 53.22 11.84
N LEU A 304 -62.45 52.04 11.79
CA LEU A 304 -63.90 51.90 12.03
C LEU A 304 -64.30 52.31 13.45
N GLN A 305 -63.50 51.94 14.46
CA GLN A 305 -63.78 52.25 15.85
C GLN A 305 -63.58 53.74 16.16
N HIS A 306 -62.58 54.40 15.57
CA HIS A 306 -62.43 55.86 15.63
C HIS A 306 -63.52 56.60 14.84
N GLY A 307 -63.99 56.07 13.70
CA GLY A 307 -65.14 56.63 12.97
C GLY A 307 -66.45 56.56 13.76
N LEU A 308 -66.65 55.50 14.54
CA LEU A 308 -67.84 55.32 15.39
C LEU A 308 -67.80 56.16 16.68
N GLN A 309 -66.62 56.42 17.24
CA GLN A 309 -66.47 57.28 18.42
C GLN A 309 -66.70 58.78 18.11
N GLN A 310 -66.47 59.23 16.88
CA GLN A 310 -66.79 60.62 16.49
C GLN A 310 -68.30 60.87 16.29
N HIS A 311 -69.13 59.83 16.19
CA HIS A 311 -70.59 59.95 16.09
C HIS A 311 -71.34 59.69 17.40
N THR A 312 -70.66 59.36 18.49
CA THR A 312 -71.28 59.02 19.79
C THR A 312 -70.88 60.00 20.90
N VAL A 313 -70.76 61.29 20.59
CA VAL A 313 -70.52 62.37 21.59
C VAL A 313 -71.69 63.38 21.66
N LEU A 314 -72.83 63.07 21.04
CA LEU A 314 -74.10 63.72 21.38
C LEU A 314 -75.04 62.67 21.93
N VAL A 315 -75.55 62.92 23.13
CA VAL A 315 -76.60 62.18 23.85
C VAL A 315 -76.04 61.17 24.86
N THR A 316 -75.79 61.62 26.10
CA THR A 316 -76.73 61.42 27.23
C THR A 316 -76.06 61.82 28.56
N GLN A 317 -76.69 62.76 29.25
CA GLN A 317 -76.45 63.11 30.65
C GLN A 317 -77.13 62.12 31.62
N HIS A 318 -76.53 62.00 32.81
CA HIS A 318 -77.15 61.69 34.12
C HIS A 318 -77.69 60.27 34.39
N PHE A 319 -76.98 59.52 35.24
CA PHE A 319 -77.29 59.29 36.68
C PHE A 319 -76.31 58.24 37.25
N GLY A 320 -75.76 58.48 38.44
CA GLY A 320 -75.21 57.43 39.33
C GLY A 320 -76.20 57.16 40.48
N PRO A 321 -75.82 56.50 41.59
CA PRO A 321 -74.61 55.71 41.87
C PRO A 321 -74.94 54.33 42.53
N GLN A 322 -73.94 53.46 42.76
CA GLN A 322 -73.71 52.78 44.06
C GLN A 322 -72.51 51.82 44.06
N GLN A 323 -71.90 51.73 45.23
CA GLN A 323 -70.64 51.07 45.61
C GLN A 323 -70.82 49.57 45.87
N HIS A 324 -69.76 48.76 45.68
CA HIS A 324 -69.18 47.97 46.78
C HIS A 324 -67.81 47.36 46.43
N GLU A 325 -66.91 47.45 47.40
CA GLU A 325 -65.63 46.76 47.55
C GLU A 325 -65.75 45.23 47.49
N GLN A 326 -64.69 44.55 47.03
CA GLN A 326 -63.97 43.60 47.88
C GLN A 326 -62.59 43.19 47.31
N GLN A 327 -61.64 43.18 48.24
CA GLN A 327 -60.22 42.79 48.13
C GLN A 327 -60.03 41.25 48.14
N HIS A 328 -58.75 40.85 48.01
CA HIS A 328 -58.12 39.53 48.21
C HIS A 328 -58.04 38.64 46.96
N GLY A 329 -56.95 37.94 46.69
CA GLY A 329 -55.75 37.70 47.47
C GLY A 329 -54.68 36.96 46.66
N SER A 330 -53.46 37.09 47.15
CA SER A 330 -52.21 36.44 46.76
C SER A 330 -52.13 34.95 47.13
N GLN A 331 -51.02 34.31 46.68
CA GLN A 331 -50.45 33.03 47.15
C GLN A 331 -51.08 31.77 46.52
N GLN A 332 -50.41 30.64 46.27
CA GLN A 332 -49.06 30.14 46.57
C GLN A 332 -48.83 28.83 45.78
N GLN A 333 -47.55 28.52 45.53
CA GLN A 333 -46.87 27.21 45.65
C GLN A 333 -47.48 25.89 45.12
N GLY A 334 -46.57 25.07 44.56
CA GLY A 334 -46.71 23.61 44.51
C GLY A 334 -46.02 22.98 43.30
N SER A 335 -44.70 23.07 43.15
CA SER A 335 -43.76 21.96 43.41
C SER A 335 -44.26 20.57 42.95
N GLN A 336 -43.62 20.01 41.91
CA GLN A 336 -43.25 18.60 41.92
C GLN A 336 -41.93 18.40 41.15
N GLN A 337 -40.97 17.94 41.94
CA GLN A 337 -39.63 17.50 41.61
C GLN A 337 -39.68 15.98 41.46
N GLU A 338 -38.64 15.44 40.80
CA GLU A 338 -38.18 14.04 40.87
C GLU A 338 -38.94 12.96 40.09
N GLN A 339 -38.33 12.46 39.01
CA GLN A 339 -37.47 11.26 39.02
C GLN A 339 -36.87 11.06 37.60
N GLN A 340 -35.53 11.08 37.47
CA GLN A 340 -34.65 9.89 37.33
C GLN A 340 -34.86 9.15 35.99
N GLN A 341 -33.87 8.79 35.16
CA GLN A 341 -32.47 8.40 35.27
C GLN A 341 -31.86 8.65 33.86
N GLY A 342 -30.61 9.08 33.68
CA GLY A 342 -29.42 8.27 33.96
C GLY A 342 -28.89 7.69 32.66
N SER A 343 -27.87 8.33 32.08
CA SER A 343 -26.95 7.75 31.09
C SER A 343 -25.71 8.63 31.00
N GLN A 344 -24.80 8.44 31.98
CA GLN A 344 -23.40 8.81 31.83
C GLN A 344 -22.77 7.76 30.90
N HIS A 345 -22.47 8.14 29.66
CA HIS A 345 -21.55 7.39 28.83
C HIS A 345 -20.14 7.94 29.03
N GLU A 346 -19.42 7.24 29.90
CA GLU A 346 -18.02 6.83 29.80
C GLU A 346 -17.24 7.41 28.60
N LEU A 347 -16.44 8.45 28.87
CA LEU A 347 -15.36 8.90 27.99
C LEU A 347 -14.25 7.84 28.02
N GLN A 348 -14.30 6.91 27.07
CA GLN A 348 -13.18 6.05 26.74
C GLN A 348 -12.03 6.91 26.19
N HIS A 349 -10.92 6.89 26.93
CA HIS A 349 -9.64 7.41 26.49
C HIS A 349 -9.19 6.68 25.22
N GLU A 350 -8.99 7.45 24.16
CA GLU A 350 -8.34 7.04 22.92
C GLU A 350 -6.88 6.60 23.24
N PRO A 351 -6.44 5.40 22.83
CA PRO A 351 -5.07 4.98 23.06
C PRO A 351 -4.12 5.80 22.19
N GLN A 352 -3.14 6.45 22.85
CA GLN A 352 -2.04 7.13 22.18
C GLN A 352 -1.34 6.17 21.19
N PRO A 353 -0.99 6.65 19.98
CA PRO A 353 -0.24 5.85 19.02
C PRO A 353 1.14 5.50 19.61
N GLN A 354 1.45 4.20 19.65
CA GLN A 354 2.77 3.72 20.04
C GLN A 354 3.84 4.31 19.10
N PRO A 355 5.01 4.72 19.63
CA PRO A 355 6.14 5.16 18.82
C PRO A 355 6.56 4.06 17.86
N GLN A 356 6.67 4.39 16.57
CA GLN A 356 7.25 3.48 15.58
C GLN A 356 8.67 3.08 15.99
N PRO A 357 9.06 1.80 15.85
CA PRO A 357 10.43 1.36 16.08
C PRO A 357 11.40 2.17 15.21
N GLN A 358 12.41 2.75 15.83
CA GLN A 358 13.49 3.41 15.08
C GLN A 358 14.12 2.40 14.10
N PRO A 359 14.39 2.82 12.84
CA PRO A 359 15.12 1.99 11.89
C PRO A 359 16.43 1.54 12.51
N GLN A 360 16.68 0.22 12.49
CA GLN A 360 17.97 -0.32 12.90
C GLN A 360 19.09 0.36 12.08
N PRO A 361 20.21 0.74 12.72
CA PRO A 361 21.37 1.28 12.01
C PRO A 361 21.80 0.30 10.92
N GLN A 362 21.88 0.79 9.67
CA GLN A 362 22.41 0.00 8.57
C GLN A 362 23.84 -0.47 8.93
N PRO A 363 24.18 -1.74 8.67
CA PRO A 363 25.54 -2.23 8.84
C PRO A 363 26.51 -1.34 8.07
N HIS A 364 27.58 -0.89 8.73
CA HIS A 364 28.64 -0.16 8.07
C HIS A 364 29.17 -0.96 6.87
N PRO A 365 29.38 -0.33 5.71
CA PRO A 365 29.96 -1.00 4.54
C PRO A 365 31.28 -1.65 4.94
N GLN A 366 31.34 -2.96 4.73
CA GLN A 366 32.55 -3.73 4.97
C GLN A 366 33.66 -3.20 4.03
N PRO A 367 34.87 -2.91 4.52
CA PRO A 367 35.95 -2.39 3.70
C PRO A 367 36.20 -3.31 2.50
N GLN A 368 36.15 -2.75 1.29
CA GLN A 368 36.47 -3.49 0.08
C GLN A 368 37.90 -4.05 0.18
N PRO A 369 38.12 -5.33 -0.13
CA PRO A 369 39.45 -5.89 -0.17
C PRO A 369 40.30 -5.14 -1.20
N HIS A 370 41.50 -4.74 -0.78
CA HIS A 370 42.45 -4.06 -1.66
C HIS A 370 42.70 -4.89 -2.92
N PRO A 371 42.70 -4.27 -4.12
CA PRO A 371 42.99 -4.97 -5.35
C PRO A 371 44.38 -5.59 -5.27
N GLN A 372 44.41 -6.92 -5.43
CA GLN A 372 45.63 -7.72 -5.46
C GLN A 372 46.45 -7.29 -6.69
N PRO A 373 47.75 -6.95 -6.54
CA PRO A 373 48.57 -6.52 -7.66
C PRO A 373 48.65 -7.62 -8.72
N GLN A 374 48.25 -7.29 -9.95
CA GLN A 374 48.33 -8.21 -11.07
C GLN A 374 49.81 -8.49 -11.39
N PRO A 375 50.19 -9.75 -11.66
CA PRO A 375 51.55 -10.08 -12.09
C PRO A 375 51.80 -9.46 -13.47
N GLY A 376 52.81 -8.58 -13.52
CA GLY A 376 53.24 -7.92 -14.75
C GLY A 376 53.65 -8.92 -15.81
N ILE A 377 53.01 -8.83 -16.98
CA ILE A 377 53.38 -9.59 -18.18
C ILE A 377 54.74 -9.08 -18.65
N LEU A 378 55.77 -9.90 -18.49
CA LEU A 378 57.12 -9.63 -18.98
C LEU A 378 57.14 -9.93 -20.50
N ILE A 379 57.07 -8.88 -21.33
CA ILE A 379 57.24 -9.02 -22.77
C ILE A 379 58.73 -9.17 -23.06
N VAL A 380 59.17 -10.40 -23.35
CA VAL A 380 60.52 -10.68 -23.85
C VAL A 380 60.54 -10.33 -25.34
N ILE A 381 61.17 -9.20 -25.67
CA ILE A 381 61.50 -8.84 -27.05
C ILE A 381 62.80 -9.57 -27.41
N MET A 382 62.71 -10.62 -28.24
CA MET A 382 63.88 -11.22 -28.85
C MET A 382 64.32 -10.38 -30.06
N LYS A 383 65.62 -10.06 -30.10
CA LYS A 383 66.31 -9.38 -31.21
C LYS A 383 66.79 -10.38 -32.25
#